data_AF-A0A7S3WPE0-F1
#
_entry.id   AF-A0A7S3WPE0-F1
#
_cell.length_a   1.000
_cell.length_b   1.000
_cell.length_c   1.000
_cell.angle_alpha   90.00
_cell.angle_beta   90.00
_cell.angle_gamma   90.00
#
_symmetry.space_group_name_H-M   'P 1'
#
loop_
_entity.id
_entity.type
_entity.pdbx_description
1 polymer ?
#
loop_
_entity_poly.entity_id
_entity_poly.type
_entity_poly.pdbx_seq_one_letter_code
_entity_poly.pdbx_strand_id
1 'polypeptide(L)'
;GASAAAAAAAPAGPLLAARQLLPDAVQAVSSIGQALAPDLAADSALSGRAKLTAVLAVDDFYFGALYAELTRDGSGASEPAARLGGCVGMLDPASFFAASHPAGFVRAATEGAVSASRASSSRAAAADGTFSNAEAWAAGGGWTGRAVAAHVALLAASLSSAAKPAAPNPLYELWRLRWAEAATLLHGGGLASAAQYAKARPAGRAARDKEPPAPPLVRRWRRGEREWPCWLLAFAVPSAEALAAVSELGLPVVEMGGGVGYWAALLRRRGVAVECFDSAPTEAGGKGGKGGESGNTFHGECPPWGPVQRGSSALLASRRFRRHALLLCYPPPRAPMAAECLAAFCGDTVVHVGEWLGDTGSAAFEAALAEGWELTRRLPLPCWGDTAEDLTIWRRRGGGVPRGGGAAADHPVLRCDSCGKAGSLQPATVRDKPGLLRRCRYCRLACYCSAACARRGDAEHKKCHAVRMIGAPPPADFGGPEYHTCCV
;
A
#
# COMPACT_ATOMS: atom_id res chain seq x y z
N GLY A 1 -18.35 -63.84 -30.24
CA GLY A 1 -17.15 -63.23 -30.84
C GLY A 1 -17.45 -61.78 -31.15
N ALA A 2 -16.59 -60.89 -30.64
CA ALA A 2 -16.41 -59.47 -30.95
C ALA A 2 -17.63 -58.54 -31.05
N SER A 3 -17.68 -57.54 -30.17
CA SER A 3 -18.08 -56.18 -30.57
C SER A 3 -17.18 -55.19 -29.83
N ALA A 4 -16.50 -54.37 -30.62
CA ALA A 4 -15.41 -53.48 -30.23
C ALA A 4 -15.93 -52.23 -29.52
N ALA A 5 -15.14 -51.77 -28.55
CA ALA A 5 -15.31 -50.51 -27.86
C ALA A 5 -15.06 -49.33 -28.81
N ALA A 6 -16.08 -48.50 -29.02
CA ALA A 6 -15.90 -47.13 -29.49
C ALA A 6 -15.86 -46.22 -28.25
N ALA A 7 -14.65 -45.77 -27.90
CA ALA A 7 -14.45 -44.68 -26.94
C ALA A 7 -15.01 -43.39 -27.56
N ALA A 8 -16.23 -43.02 -27.19
CA ALA A 8 -16.80 -41.72 -27.51
C ALA A 8 -16.04 -40.65 -26.71
N ALA A 9 -15.24 -39.85 -27.39
CA ALA A 9 -14.68 -38.62 -26.85
C ALA A 9 -15.83 -37.74 -26.34
N ALA A 10 -15.82 -37.40 -25.05
CA ALA A 10 -16.75 -36.44 -24.49
C ALA A 10 -16.60 -35.10 -25.23
N PRO A 11 -17.72 -34.41 -25.56
CA PRO A 11 -17.64 -33.14 -26.25
C PRO A 11 -16.84 -32.14 -25.40
N ALA A 12 -15.80 -31.56 -25.99
CA ALA A 12 -15.10 -30.42 -25.44
C ALA A 12 -16.08 -29.24 -25.37
N GLY A 13 -16.85 -29.19 -24.28
CA GLY A 13 -17.94 -28.25 -24.05
C GLY A 13 -17.47 -26.80 -23.85
N PRO A 14 -18.39 -25.89 -23.47
CA PRO A 14 -18.18 -24.42 -23.36
C PRO A 14 -16.95 -23.97 -22.56
N LEU A 15 -16.32 -24.86 -21.78
CA LEU A 15 -15.02 -24.69 -21.14
C LEU A 15 -13.86 -24.50 -22.13
N LEU A 16 -13.87 -25.15 -23.30
CA LEU A 16 -12.83 -24.97 -24.33
C LEU A 16 -13.00 -23.64 -25.07
N ALA A 17 -14.25 -23.25 -25.34
CA ALA A 17 -14.59 -21.97 -25.99
C ALA A 17 -14.30 -20.75 -25.09
N ALA A 18 -14.60 -20.84 -23.78
CA ALA A 18 -14.24 -19.81 -22.80
C ALA A 18 -12.72 -19.69 -22.59
N ARG A 19 -11.98 -20.81 -22.67
CA ARG A 19 -10.51 -20.84 -22.65
C ARG A 19 -9.85 -20.14 -23.85
N GLN A 20 -10.55 -20.06 -24.99
CA GLN A 20 -10.06 -19.37 -26.20
C GLN A 20 -10.40 -17.88 -26.22
N LEU A 21 -11.61 -17.50 -25.76
CA LEU A 21 -12.09 -16.11 -25.79
C LEU A 21 -11.31 -15.12 -24.90
N LEU A 22 -10.60 -15.62 -23.89
CA LEU A 22 -9.97 -14.76 -22.88
C LEU A 22 -8.53 -14.33 -23.21
N PRO A 23 -7.63 -15.20 -23.71
CA PRO A 23 -6.43 -14.75 -24.41
C PRO A 23 -6.77 -13.74 -25.50
N ASP A 24 -7.86 -13.96 -26.23
CA ASP A 24 -8.34 -13.03 -27.26
C ASP A 24 -8.83 -11.70 -26.68
N ALA A 25 -9.53 -11.69 -25.54
CA ALA A 25 -9.96 -10.47 -24.87
C ALA A 25 -8.77 -9.66 -24.32
N VAL A 26 -7.79 -10.32 -23.68
CA VAL A 26 -6.58 -9.67 -23.15
C VAL A 26 -5.69 -9.19 -24.28
N GLN A 27 -5.54 -10.00 -25.32
CA GLN A 27 -4.84 -9.61 -26.53
C GLN A 27 -5.57 -8.45 -27.21
N ALA A 28 -6.90 -8.42 -27.23
CA ALA A 28 -7.68 -7.32 -27.77
C ALA A 28 -7.48 -6.05 -26.93
N VAL A 29 -7.50 -6.12 -25.60
CA VAL A 29 -7.25 -4.97 -24.72
C VAL A 29 -5.82 -4.49 -24.83
N SER A 30 -4.85 -5.41 -24.87
CA SER A 30 -3.45 -5.09 -25.10
C SER A 30 -3.27 -4.44 -26.48
N SER A 31 -3.95 -4.95 -27.51
CA SER A 31 -3.94 -4.39 -28.87
C SER A 31 -4.62 -3.01 -28.90
N ILE A 32 -5.69 -2.80 -28.14
CA ILE A 32 -6.32 -1.48 -27.96
C ILE A 32 -5.34 -0.53 -27.28
N GLY A 33 -4.67 -0.95 -26.21
CA GLY A 33 -3.64 -0.15 -25.54
C GLY A 33 -2.49 0.21 -26.48
N GLN A 34 -1.99 -0.76 -27.24
CA GLN A 34 -0.94 -0.56 -28.25
C GLN A 34 -1.39 0.35 -29.39
N ALA A 35 -2.63 0.23 -29.86
CA ALA A 35 -3.21 1.09 -30.89
C ALA A 35 -3.41 2.53 -30.39
N LEU A 36 -3.76 2.70 -29.12
CA LEU A 36 -3.87 4.00 -28.46
C LEU A 36 -2.51 4.57 -28.03
N ALA A 37 -1.44 3.77 -28.02
CA ALA A 37 -0.13 4.19 -27.52
C ALA A 37 0.44 5.45 -28.22
N PRO A 38 0.34 5.62 -29.56
CA PRO A 38 0.75 6.86 -30.21
C PRO A 38 -0.03 8.09 -29.72
N ASP A 39 -1.34 7.92 -29.50
CA ASP A 39 -2.23 8.98 -29.01
C ASP A 39 -2.04 9.26 -27.52
N LEU A 40 -1.58 8.29 -26.74
CA LEU A 40 -1.27 8.44 -25.32
C LEU A 40 0.16 8.95 -25.06
N ALA A 41 1.02 8.98 -26.08
CA ALA A 41 2.39 9.48 -25.97
C ALA A 41 2.43 10.95 -25.52
N ALA A 42 3.53 11.35 -24.86
CA ALA A 42 3.69 12.70 -24.30
C ALA A 42 3.44 13.80 -25.35
N ASP A 43 3.96 13.62 -26.57
CA ASP A 43 3.94 14.62 -27.66
C ASP A 43 2.67 14.60 -28.52
N SER A 44 1.68 13.77 -28.19
CA SER A 44 0.44 13.70 -28.98
C SER A 44 -0.45 14.94 -28.77
N ALA A 45 -1.32 15.22 -29.75
CA ALA A 45 -2.28 16.31 -29.72
C ALA A 45 -3.43 16.13 -28.70
N LEU A 46 -3.57 14.93 -28.10
CA LEU A 46 -4.60 14.70 -27.09
C LEU A 46 -4.33 15.50 -25.81
N SER A 47 -5.39 16.09 -25.25
CA SER A 47 -5.31 16.72 -23.93
C SER A 47 -4.97 15.69 -22.85
N GLY A 48 -4.26 16.11 -21.79
CA GLY A 48 -3.97 15.24 -20.64
C GLY A 48 -5.22 14.62 -20.02
N ARG A 49 -6.35 15.36 -20.01
CA ARG A 49 -7.66 14.85 -19.55
C ARG A 49 -8.17 13.70 -20.40
N ALA A 50 -8.06 13.80 -21.72
CA ALA A 50 -8.47 12.73 -22.64
C ALA A 50 -7.57 11.49 -22.43
N LYS A 51 -6.25 11.69 -22.35
CA LYS A 51 -5.29 10.59 -22.10
C LYS A 51 -5.61 9.84 -20.81
N LEU A 52 -5.75 10.55 -19.69
CA LEU A 52 -6.09 9.95 -18.39
C LEU A 52 -7.43 9.21 -18.41
N THR A 53 -8.42 9.76 -19.12
CA THR A 53 -9.75 9.13 -19.19
C THR A 53 -9.72 7.82 -19.97
N ALA A 54 -8.95 7.78 -21.07
CA ALA A 54 -8.76 6.57 -21.86
C ALA A 54 -8.02 5.48 -21.06
N VAL A 55 -6.94 5.85 -20.36
CA VAL A 55 -6.19 4.94 -19.49
C VAL A 55 -7.08 4.29 -18.43
N LEU A 56 -7.85 5.11 -17.69
CA LEU A 56 -8.75 4.59 -16.65
C LEU A 56 -9.82 3.64 -17.21
N ALA A 57 -10.31 3.88 -18.43
CA ALA A 57 -11.27 3.00 -19.07
C ALA A 57 -10.65 1.65 -19.48
N VAL A 58 -9.42 1.66 -20.00
CA VAL A 58 -8.67 0.44 -20.33
C VAL A 58 -8.36 -0.36 -19.07
N ASP A 59 -7.99 0.31 -17.99
CA ASP A 59 -7.72 -0.33 -16.69
C ASP A 59 -8.97 -0.99 -16.10
N ASP A 60 -10.08 -0.26 -16.03
CA ASP A 60 -11.35 -0.78 -15.50
C ASP A 60 -11.78 -2.04 -16.26
N PHE A 61 -11.61 -2.04 -17.59
CA PHE A 61 -11.91 -3.20 -18.41
C PHE A 61 -10.93 -4.36 -18.15
N TYR A 62 -9.61 -4.10 -18.15
CA TYR A 62 -8.59 -5.12 -17.94
C TYR A 62 -8.76 -5.80 -16.58
N PHE A 63 -8.80 -5.03 -15.50
CA PHE A 63 -8.90 -5.59 -14.16
C PHE A 63 -10.27 -6.21 -13.90
N GLY A 64 -11.34 -5.67 -14.47
CA GLY A 64 -12.66 -6.28 -14.44
C GLY A 64 -12.67 -7.67 -15.11
N ALA A 65 -12.06 -7.79 -16.30
CA ALA A 65 -11.93 -9.06 -17.01
C ALA A 65 -11.02 -10.05 -16.25
N LEU A 66 -9.90 -9.57 -15.69
CA LEU A 66 -8.99 -10.37 -14.88
C LEU A 66 -9.68 -10.92 -13.64
N TYR A 67 -10.38 -10.06 -12.89
CA TYR A 67 -11.13 -10.46 -11.72
C TYR A 67 -12.21 -11.48 -12.08
N ALA A 68 -13.02 -11.20 -13.12
CA ALA A 68 -14.07 -12.13 -13.57
C ALA A 68 -13.53 -13.51 -13.94
N GLU A 69 -12.33 -13.60 -14.52
CA GLU A 69 -11.71 -14.91 -14.78
C GLU A 69 -11.23 -15.59 -13.50
N LEU A 70 -10.53 -14.85 -12.64
CA LEU A 70 -10.00 -15.38 -11.38
C LEU A 70 -11.13 -15.96 -10.50
N THR A 71 -12.35 -15.43 -10.61
CA THR A 71 -13.52 -15.84 -9.83
C THR A 71 -14.49 -16.76 -10.58
N ARG A 72 -14.22 -17.13 -11.84
CA ARG A 72 -15.23 -17.75 -12.73
C ARG A 72 -15.73 -19.13 -12.29
N ASP A 73 -14.89 -19.90 -11.59
CA ASP A 73 -15.24 -21.25 -11.11
C ASP A 73 -14.84 -21.44 -9.64
N GLY A 74 -15.82 -21.28 -8.73
CA GLY A 74 -15.71 -21.52 -7.28
C GLY A 74 -15.43 -22.97 -6.85
N SER A 75 -14.81 -23.78 -7.70
CA SER A 75 -14.31 -25.11 -7.33
C SER A 75 -12.91 -24.96 -6.75
N GLY A 76 -12.67 -25.47 -5.54
CA GLY A 76 -11.37 -25.42 -4.85
C GLY A 76 -10.29 -26.33 -5.47
N ALA A 77 -10.03 -26.22 -6.78
CA ALA A 77 -8.99 -27.01 -7.46
C ALA A 77 -7.72 -26.17 -7.70
N SER A 78 -6.62 -26.62 -7.07
CA SER A 78 -5.18 -26.40 -7.32
C SER A 78 -4.76 -25.07 -7.98
N GLU A 79 -4.00 -24.27 -7.22
CA GLU A 79 -3.19 -23.11 -7.61
C GLU A 79 -3.73 -22.26 -8.79
N PRO A 80 -4.12 -20.99 -8.56
CA PRO A 80 -4.50 -20.04 -9.62
C PRO A 80 -3.48 -19.98 -10.79
N ALA A 81 -2.20 -20.18 -10.48
CA ALA A 81 -1.11 -20.29 -11.44
C ALA A 81 -1.25 -21.48 -12.43
N ALA A 82 -1.83 -22.60 -12.01
CA ALA A 82 -2.05 -23.77 -12.85
C ALA A 82 -3.26 -23.61 -13.80
N ARG A 83 -4.31 -22.89 -13.38
CA ARG A 83 -5.47 -22.56 -14.24
C ARG A 83 -5.11 -21.55 -15.34
N LEU A 84 -4.23 -20.61 -15.00
CA LEU A 84 -3.81 -19.51 -15.86
C LEU A 84 -2.43 -19.71 -16.49
N GLY A 85 -1.88 -20.94 -16.44
CA GLY A 85 -0.56 -21.27 -16.99
C GLY A 85 -0.39 -21.02 -18.50
N GLY A 86 -1.49 -20.79 -19.23
CA GLY A 86 -1.48 -20.31 -20.63
C GLY A 86 -1.58 -18.79 -20.80
N CYS A 87 -1.94 -18.04 -19.75
CA CYS A 87 -2.23 -16.61 -19.76
C CYS A 87 -1.27 -15.84 -18.84
N VAL A 88 0.04 -16.12 -18.94
CA VAL A 88 1.08 -15.50 -18.10
C VAL A 88 1.01 -13.96 -18.13
N GLY A 89 0.51 -13.35 -19.21
CA GLY A 89 0.29 -11.91 -19.33
C GLY A 89 -0.86 -11.34 -18.49
N MET A 90 -1.88 -12.13 -18.11
CA MET A 90 -2.99 -11.71 -17.24
C MET A 90 -2.62 -11.73 -15.75
N LEU A 91 -1.80 -12.70 -15.36
CA LEU A 91 -1.38 -12.91 -13.97
C LEU A 91 -0.42 -11.84 -13.48
N ASP A 92 0.20 -11.10 -14.40
CA ASP A 92 1.12 -10.02 -14.08
C ASP A 92 0.55 -8.67 -14.54
N PRO A 93 -0.24 -8.00 -13.69
CA PRO A 93 -0.72 -6.65 -13.93
C PRO A 93 0.39 -5.67 -14.34
N ALA A 94 1.63 -5.87 -13.88
CA ALA A 94 2.76 -5.03 -14.26
C ALA A 94 3.17 -5.25 -15.72
N SER A 95 3.18 -6.50 -16.19
CA SER A 95 3.43 -6.83 -17.61
C SER A 95 2.36 -6.26 -18.53
N PHE A 96 1.07 -6.41 -18.17
CA PHE A 96 -0.02 -5.79 -18.93
C PHE A 96 0.16 -4.27 -19.01
N PHE A 97 0.42 -3.62 -17.87
CA PHE A 97 0.59 -2.17 -17.82
C PHE A 97 1.77 -1.70 -18.68
N ALA A 98 2.91 -2.40 -18.58
CA ALA A 98 4.09 -2.11 -19.38
C ALA A 98 3.86 -2.29 -20.90
N ALA A 99 2.99 -3.22 -21.30
CA ALA A 99 2.67 -3.47 -22.71
C ALA A 99 1.55 -2.57 -23.26
N SER A 100 0.63 -2.11 -22.42
CA SER A 100 -0.54 -1.30 -22.81
C SER A 100 -0.26 0.21 -22.81
N HIS A 101 0.82 0.65 -22.16
CA HIS A 101 1.24 2.04 -22.11
C HIS A 101 2.49 2.27 -22.97
N PRO A 102 2.57 3.34 -23.80
CA PRO A 102 3.70 3.58 -24.69
C PRO A 102 5.04 3.59 -23.95
N ALA A 103 6.10 3.15 -24.62
CA ALA A 103 7.48 3.14 -24.11
C ALA A 103 7.93 4.50 -23.53
N GLY A 104 7.30 5.60 -23.97
CA GLY A 104 7.47 6.94 -23.41
C GLY A 104 7.10 7.07 -21.92
N PHE A 105 6.12 6.32 -21.40
CA PHE A 105 5.79 6.32 -19.96
C PHE A 105 6.88 5.66 -19.12
N VAL A 106 7.47 4.56 -19.61
CA VAL A 106 8.61 3.88 -18.96
C VAL A 106 9.86 4.76 -19.01
N ARG A 107 10.08 5.46 -20.14
CA ARG A 107 11.15 6.45 -20.27
C ARG A 107 10.92 7.69 -19.38
N ALA A 108 9.69 8.18 -19.27
CA ALA A 108 9.32 9.26 -18.35
C ALA A 108 9.42 8.84 -16.87
N ALA A 109 9.15 7.57 -16.54
CA ALA A 109 9.48 6.97 -15.24
C ALA A 109 10.97 7.14 -14.93
N THR A 110 11.79 6.84 -15.93
CA THR A 110 13.25 6.85 -15.85
C THR A 110 13.79 8.27 -15.70
N GLU A 111 13.35 9.19 -16.55
CA GLU A 111 13.76 10.60 -16.52
C GLU A 111 13.18 11.34 -15.29
N GLY A 112 11.95 11.01 -14.89
CA GLY A 112 11.28 11.53 -13.69
C GLY A 112 11.92 11.04 -12.38
N ALA A 113 12.29 9.75 -12.30
CA ALA A 113 13.06 9.21 -11.17
C ALA A 113 14.47 9.83 -11.10
N VAL A 114 15.11 10.07 -12.25
CA VAL A 114 16.40 10.79 -12.32
C VAL A 114 16.25 12.26 -11.92
N SER A 115 15.16 12.93 -12.30
CA SER A 115 14.88 14.32 -11.93
C SER A 115 14.55 14.45 -10.43
N ALA A 116 13.76 13.53 -9.88
CA ALA A 116 13.51 13.42 -8.44
C ALA A 116 14.79 13.08 -7.66
N SER A 117 15.64 12.19 -8.19
CA SER A 117 16.96 11.87 -7.64
C SER A 117 17.91 13.08 -7.64
N ARG A 118 17.95 13.85 -8.72
CA ARG A 118 18.72 15.11 -8.83
C ARG A 118 18.19 16.19 -7.88
N ALA A 119 16.88 16.28 -7.68
CA ALA A 119 16.28 17.14 -6.65
C ALA A 119 16.54 16.67 -5.21
N SER A 120 16.86 15.38 -5.01
CA SER A 120 17.16 14.78 -3.70
C SER A 120 18.66 14.73 -3.34
N SER A 121 19.54 15.20 -4.23
CA SER A 121 21.00 15.12 -4.08
C SER A 121 21.55 16.14 -3.07
N SER A 122 21.25 15.95 -1.79
CA SER A 122 22.13 16.28 -0.68
C SER A 122 22.39 14.99 0.08
N ARG A 123 23.61 14.44 -0.06
CA ARG A 123 24.11 13.15 0.47
C ARG A 123 23.46 12.72 1.79
N ALA A 124 22.81 11.55 1.79
CA ALA A 124 22.69 10.70 2.98
C ALA A 124 23.22 9.31 2.60
N ALA A 125 24.30 8.91 3.27
CA ALA A 125 25.01 7.68 3.01
C ALA A 125 24.13 6.45 3.31
N ALA A 126 24.20 5.47 2.43
CA ALA A 126 23.87 4.10 2.76
C ALA A 126 24.84 3.63 3.85
N ALA A 127 24.33 3.22 5.01
CA ALA A 127 25.08 2.47 6.01
C ALA A 127 24.13 1.57 6.80
N ASP A 128 24.58 0.33 6.97
CA ASP A 128 24.16 -0.81 7.79
C ASP A 128 22.95 -0.70 8.73
N GLY A 129 21.85 -1.37 8.35
CA GLY A 129 21.21 -2.47 9.11
C GLY A 129 20.65 -2.28 10.53
N THR A 130 21.26 -1.47 11.39
CA THR A 130 20.90 -1.36 12.81
C THR A 130 21.19 0.04 13.32
N PHE A 131 20.19 0.92 13.35
CA PHE A 131 20.35 2.27 13.91
C PHE A 131 19.23 2.60 14.89
N SER A 132 19.62 3.11 16.05
CA SER A 132 18.69 3.62 17.05
C SER A 132 18.00 4.88 16.52
N ASN A 133 16.73 5.10 16.89
CA ASN A 133 15.94 6.27 16.48
C ASN A 133 16.60 7.63 16.81
N ALA A 134 17.60 7.69 17.69
CA ALA A 134 18.26 8.94 18.09
C ALA A 134 19.29 9.44 17.04
N GLU A 135 20.05 8.53 16.43
CA GLU A 135 21.18 8.89 15.55
C GLU A 135 20.70 9.39 14.17
N ALA A 136 19.58 8.87 13.68
CA ALA A 136 18.97 9.28 12.41
C ALA A 136 18.38 10.71 12.44
N TRP A 137 18.13 11.29 13.63
CA TRP A 137 17.70 12.69 13.74
C TRP A 137 18.86 13.68 13.61
N ALA A 138 20.10 13.25 13.92
CA ALA A 138 21.29 14.07 13.81
C ALA A 138 21.73 14.29 12.33
N ALA A 139 21.33 13.40 11.42
CA ALA A 139 21.64 13.48 9.98
C ALA A 139 20.74 14.44 9.18
N GLY A 140 19.72 15.05 9.80
CA GLY A 140 18.78 15.98 9.15
C GLY A 140 17.68 15.27 8.35
N GLY A 141 16.45 15.82 8.37
CA GLY A 141 15.35 15.44 7.46
C GLY A 141 14.06 14.88 8.07
N GLY A 142 14.03 14.58 9.38
CA GLY A 142 12.82 14.04 10.03
C GLY A 142 12.37 12.69 9.45
N TRP A 143 11.12 12.30 9.70
CA TRP A 143 10.55 11.09 9.09
C TRP A 143 10.22 11.32 7.61
N THR A 144 9.69 12.49 7.28
CA THR A 144 9.28 12.85 5.92
C THR A 144 10.46 12.74 4.95
N GLY A 145 11.64 13.23 5.32
CA GLY A 145 12.82 13.12 4.45
C GLY A 145 13.31 11.68 4.25
N ARG A 146 13.23 10.86 5.30
CA ARG A 146 13.54 9.42 5.18
C ARG A 146 12.57 8.71 4.25
N ALA A 147 11.27 9.01 4.34
CA ALA A 147 10.26 8.44 3.47
C ALA A 147 10.47 8.86 2.00
N VAL A 148 10.77 10.14 1.75
CA VAL A 148 11.11 10.65 0.42
C VAL A 148 12.34 9.95 -0.15
N ALA A 149 13.43 9.87 0.61
CA ALA A 149 14.66 9.23 0.15
C ALA A 149 14.44 7.76 -0.20
N ALA A 150 13.69 7.02 0.64
CA ALA A 150 13.36 5.63 0.36
C ALA A 150 12.48 5.48 -0.89
N HIS A 151 11.44 6.30 -1.05
CA HIS A 151 10.62 6.30 -2.26
C HIS A 151 11.44 6.54 -3.53
N VAL A 152 12.35 7.52 -3.49
CA VAL A 152 13.24 7.81 -4.63
C VAL A 152 14.17 6.63 -4.92
N ALA A 153 14.74 6.00 -3.89
CA ALA A 153 15.58 4.82 -4.05
C ALA A 153 14.82 3.63 -4.69
N LEU A 154 13.59 3.38 -4.22
CA LEU A 154 12.72 2.33 -4.77
C LEU A 154 12.43 2.54 -6.26
N LEU A 155 12.12 3.79 -6.65
CA LEU A 155 11.90 4.16 -8.05
C LEU A 155 13.17 3.98 -8.91
N ALA A 156 14.34 4.29 -8.37
CA ALA A 156 15.63 4.18 -9.08
C ALA A 156 16.12 2.73 -9.26
N ALA A 157 15.76 1.80 -8.36
CA ALA A 157 16.36 0.46 -8.29
C ALA A 157 16.16 -0.43 -9.54
N SER A 158 15.15 -0.24 -10.40
CA SER A 158 15.03 -1.01 -11.66
C SER A 158 15.79 -0.41 -12.84
N LEU A 159 16.35 0.80 -12.72
CA LEU A 159 17.15 1.39 -13.79
C LEU A 159 18.51 0.70 -13.97
N SER A 160 18.97 -0.05 -12.97
CA SER A 160 20.29 -0.71 -12.95
C SER A 160 20.23 -2.23 -13.08
N SER A 161 19.05 -2.85 -12.99
CA SER A 161 18.92 -4.30 -12.94
C SER A 161 18.50 -4.87 -14.29
N ALA A 162 19.49 -5.27 -15.09
CA ALA A 162 19.30 -6.28 -16.14
C ALA A 162 19.00 -7.68 -15.56
N ALA A 163 19.05 -7.83 -14.23
CA ALA A 163 18.77 -9.08 -13.53
C ALA A 163 17.28 -9.23 -13.23
N LYS A 164 16.76 -10.44 -13.50
CA LYS A 164 15.40 -10.86 -13.15
C LYS A 164 15.31 -10.92 -11.61
N PRO A 165 14.34 -10.24 -10.95
CA PRO A 165 14.22 -10.29 -9.50
C PRO A 165 14.05 -11.74 -9.01
N ALA A 166 14.64 -12.08 -7.86
CA ALA A 166 14.67 -13.43 -7.30
C ALA A 166 13.27 -14.04 -7.05
N ALA A 167 12.24 -13.20 -6.93
CA ALA A 167 10.83 -13.59 -6.98
C ALA A 167 9.97 -12.41 -7.49
N PRO A 168 8.92 -12.67 -8.30
CA PRO A 168 8.04 -11.61 -8.78
C PRO A 168 7.25 -10.96 -7.63
N ASN A 169 7.19 -9.63 -7.62
CA ASN A 169 6.36 -8.81 -6.73
C ASN A 169 5.48 -7.87 -7.57
N PRO A 170 4.38 -8.36 -8.15
CA PRO A 170 3.57 -7.57 -9.09
C PRO A 170 2.99 -6.28 -8.50
N LEU A 171 2.65 -6.26 -7.21
CA LEU A 171 2.09 -5.06 -6.56
C LEU A 171 3.12 -3.93 -6.51
N TYR A 172 4.36 -4.26 -6.17
CA TYR A 172 5.46 -3.30 -6.15
C TYR A 172 5.78 -2.77 -7.55
N GLU A 173 5.88 -3.65 -8.55
CA GLU A 173 6.15 -3.22 -9.92
C GLU A 173 5.00 -2.38 -10.49
N LEU A 174 3.76 -2.76 -10.25
CA LEU A 174 2.61 -1.96 -10.65
C LEU A 174 2.61 -0.57 -9.99
N TRP A 175 2.89 -0.48 -8.68
CA TRP A 175 3.02 0.80 -7.99
C TRP A 175 4.04 1.72 -8.67
N ARG A 176 5.20 1.20 -9.09
CA ARG A 176 6.23 1.99 -9.79
C ARG A 176 5.73 2.50 -11.14
N LEU A 177 5.08 1.62 -11.89
CA LEU A 177 4.58 1.94 -13.22
C LEU A 177 3.46 3.00 -13.14
N ARG A 178 2.58 2.91 -12.15
CA ARG A 178 1.57 3.93 -11.84
C ARG A 178 2.17 5.26 -11.43
N TRP A 179 3.26 5.24 -10.67
CA TRP A 179 3.98 6.47 -10.33
C TRP A 179 4.50 7.21 -11.58
N ALA A 180 5.02 6.48 -12.56
CA ALA A 180 5.50 7.04 -13.81
C ALA A 180 4.39 7.63 -14.68
N GLU A 181 3.27 6.92 -14.78
CA GLU A 181 2.05 7.39 -15.42
C GLU A 181 1.58 8.69 -14.77
N ALA A 182 1.54 8.76 -13.44
CA ALA A 182 1.14 9.94 -12.70
C ALA A 182 2.03 11.16 -13.01
N ALA A 183 3.35 10.95 -13.07
CA ALA A 183 4.31 12.00 -13.42
C ALA A 183 4.01 12.56 -14.82
N THR A 184 3.64 11.69 -15.77
CA THR A 184 3.42 12.07 -17.16
C THR A 184 2.03 12.68 -17.38
N LEU A 185 0.97 11.97 -16.97
CA LEU A 185 -0.42 12.33 -17.25
C LEU A 185 -0.95 13.40 -16.31
N LEU A 186 -0.58 13.35 -15.03
CA LEU A 186 -1.10 14.30 -14.06
C LEU A 186 -0.27 15.59 -14.03
N HIS A 187 1.06 15.48 -13.92
CA HIS A 187 1.93 16.66 -13.87
C HIS A 187 2.19 17.21 -15.28
N GLY A 188 2.71 16.39 -16.19
CA GLY A 188 2.95 16.79 -17.58
C GLY A 188 1.67 17.24 -18.31
N GLY A 189 0.54 16.58 -18.05
CA GLY A 189 -0.77 16.94 -18.59
C GLY A 189 -1.49 18.10 -17.87
N GLY A 190 -0.90 18.70 -16.84
CA GLY A 190 -1.45 19.86 -16.11
C GLY A 190 -2.68 19.59 -15.23
N LEU A 191 -3.05 18.32 -15.03
CA LEU A 191 -4.22 17.90 -14.24
C LEU A 191 -4.00 17.96 -12.72
N ALA A 192 -2.74 17.87 -12.30
CA ALA A 192 -2.27 18.05 -10.93
C ALA A 192 -1.44 19.34 -10.82
N SER A 193 -1.94 20.47 -11.31
CA SER A 193 -1.27 21.77 -11.15
C SER A 193 -1.64 22.45 -9.83
N ALA A 194 -0.79 23.39 -9.38
CA ALA A 194 -1.05 24.21 -8.19
C ALA A 194 -2.42 24.90 -8.24
N ALA A 195 -2.82 25.40 -9.41
CA ALA A 195 -4.12 26.04 -9.62
C ALA A 195 -5.30 25.07 -9.43
N GLN A 196 -5.15 23.80 -9.83
CA GLN A 196 -6.17 22.77 -9.62
C GLN A 196 -6.26 22.38 -8.13
N TYR A 197 -5.11 22.22 -7.46
CA TYR A 197 -5.07 21.92 -6.03
C TYR A 197 -5.58 23.07 -5.15
N ALA A 198 -5.37 24.32 -5.55
CA ALA A 198 -5.95 25.48 -4.88
C ALA A 198 -7.49 25.47 -4.90
N LYS A 199 -8.11 24.95 -5.97
CA LYS A 199 -9.57 24.76 -6.06
C LYS A 199 -10.06 23.59 -5.21
N ALA A 200 -9.20 22.61 -4.95
CA ALA A 200 -9.48 21.44 -4.11
C ALA A 200 -9.06 21.64 -2.64
N ARG A 201 -8.90 22.89 -2.20
CA ARG A 201 -8.50 23.23 -0.83
C ARG A 201 -9.54 22.72 0.18
N PRO A 202 -9.12 22.17 1.34
CA PRO A 202 -10.06 21.82 2.42
C PRO A 202 -10.89 23.03 2.84
N ALA A 203 -12.20 22.82 3.04
CA ALA A 203 -13.14 23.89 3.36
C ALA A 203 -12.99 24.46 4.79
N GLY A 204 -12.22 23.82 5.68
CA GLY A 204 -12.01 24.31 7.05
C GLY A 204 -11.03 23.48 7.89
N ARG A 205 -10.76 23.94 9.13
CA ARG A 205 -9.82 23.32 10.09
C ARG A 205 -10.38 22.08 10.83
N ALA A 206 -11.50 21.53 10.39
CA ALA A 206 -12.22 20.43 11.06
C ALA A 206 -11.39 19.13 11.15
N ALA A 207 -12.00 18.01 11.58
CA ALA A 207 -11.32 16.71 11.65
C ALA A 207 -10.63 16.32 10.31
N ARG A 208 -9.68 15.38 10.40
CA ARG A 208 -8.97 14.81 9.24
C ARG A 208 -9.96 14.42 8.13
N ASP A 209 -9.64 14.80 6.90
CA ASP A 209 -10.42 14.38 5.73
C ASP A 209 -10.31 12.87 5.54
N LYS A 210 -11.44 12.21 5.22
CA LYS A 210 -11.47 10.78 4.92
C LYS A 210 -10.48 10.41 3.81
N GLU A 211 -10.38 11.27 2.79
CA GLU A 211 -9.44 11.15 1.66
C GLU A 211 -8.63 12.46 1.56
N PRO A 212 -7.32 12.42 1.24
CA PRO A 212 -6.54 13.62 1.00
C PRO A 212 -7.16 14.51 -0.08
N PRO A 213 -7.20 15.84 0.10
CA PRO A 213 -7.75 16.74 -0.90
C PRO A 213 -6.97 16.65 -2.22
N ALA A 214 -7.71 16.56 -3.33
CA ALA A 214 -7.14 16.54 -4.68
C ALA A 214 -8.20 16.94 -5.73
N PRO A 215 -7.78 17.42 -6.92
CA PRO A 215 -8.68 17.67 -8.04
C PRO A 215 -9.52 16.43 -8.41
N PRO A 216 -10.76 16.58 -8.91
CA PRO A 216 -11.65 15.44 -9.15
C PRO A 216 -11.07 14.31 -10.02
N LEU A 217 -10.34 14.65 -11.09
CA LEU A 217 -9.70 13.65 -11.95
C LEU A 217 -8.53 12.94 -11.27
N VAL A 218 -7.77 13.65 -10.42
CA VAL A 218 -6.70 13.04 -9.63
C VAL A 218 -7.28 12.08 -8.59
N ARG A 219 -8.42 12.42 -7.96
CA ARG A 219 -9.13 11.51 -7.05
C ARG A 219 -9.62 10.25 -7.76
N ARG A 220 -10.22 10.41 -8.95
CA ARG A 220 -10.64 9.27 -9.76
C ARG A 220 -9.46 8.37 -10.11
N TRP A 221 -8.34 8.95 -10.49
CA TRP A 221 -7.12 8.20 -10.78
C TRP A 221 -6.56 7.48 -9.56
N ARG A 222 -6.44 8.15 -8.40
CA ARG A 222 -6.01 7.54 -7.12
C ARG A 222 -6.84 6.33 -6.73
N ARG A 223 -8.15 6.38 -6.98
CA ARG A 223 -9.03 5.23 -6.78
C ARG A 223 -8.69 4.09 -7.76
N GLY A 224 -8.63 4.39 -9.05
CA GLY A 224 -8.37 3.38 -10.08
C GLY A 224 -7.01 2.70 -9.97
N GLU A 225 -5.95 3.45 -9.61
CA GLU A 225 -4.60 2.89 -9.45
C GLU A 225 -4.50 1.89 -8.29
N ARG A 226 -5.39 2.01 -7.29
CA ARG A 226 -5.30 1.33 -6.01
C ARG A 226 -6.35 0.25 -5.82
N GLU A 227 -7.60 0.50 -6.23
CA GLU A 227 -8.74 -0.36 -5.93
C GLU A 227 -8.54 -1.80 -6.41
N TRP A 228 -8.27 -1.99 -7.70
CA TRP A 228 -8.05 -3.31 -8.26
C TRP A 228 -6.82 -4.02 -7.69
N PRO A 229 -5.63 -3.38 -7.60
CA PRO A 229 -4.47 -4.03 -6.99
C PRO A 229 -4.67 -4.40 -5.52
N CYS A 230 -5.41 -3.58 -4.76
CA CYS A 230 -5.73 -3.91 -3.37
C CYS A 230 -6.64 -5.13 -3.25
N TRP A 231 -7.65 -5.27 -4.12
CA TRP A 231 -8.55 -6.41 -4.12
C TRP A 231 -7.86 -7.70 -4.57
N LEU A 232 -6.99 -7.63 -5.58
CA LEU A 232 -6.30 -8.79 -6.14
C LEU A 232 -5.06 -9.22 -5.35
N LEU A 233 -4.41 -8.29 -4.65
CA LEU A 233 -3.10 -8.48 -4.02
C LEU A 233 -3.13 -8.09 -2.53
N ALA A 234 -2.84 -6.83 -2.20
CA ALA A 234 -2.81 -6.34 -0.83
C ALA A 234 -3.02 -4.82 -0.78
N PHE A 235 -3.49 -4.33 0.37
CA PHE A 235 -3.76 -2.91 0.57
C PHE A 235 -2.49 -2.06 0.75
N ALA A 236 -1.43 -2.65 1.31
CA ALA A 236 -0.11 -2.01 1.44
C ALA A 236 0.93 -2.73 0.57
N VAL A 237 1.78 -1.95 -0.12
CA VAL A 237 2.78 -2.46 -1.07
C VAL A 237 4.02 -2.97 -0.31
N PRO A 238 4.35 -4.28 -0.40
CA PRO A 238 5.55 -4.80 0.23
C PRO A 238 6.80 -4.43 -0.59
N SER A 239 7.73 -3.66 -0.01
CA SER A 239 9.06 -3.48 -0.60
C SER A 239 9.99 -4.66 -0.29
N ALA A 240 11.10 -4.76 -1.01
CA ALA A 240 12.12 -5.76 -0.74
C ALA A 240 12.70 -5.60 0.68
N GLU A 241 12.94 -4.36 1.11
CA GLU A 241 13.47 -4.00 2.42
C GLU A 241 12.47 -4.32 3.53
N ALA A 242 11.17 -4.10 3.31
CA ALA A 242 10.14 -4.45 4.27
C ALA A 242 10.05 -5.97 4.48
N LEU A 243 10.07 -6.74 3.39
CA LEU A 243 10.07 -8.20 3.46
C LEU A 243 11.36 -8.75 4.08
N ALA A 244 12.51 -8.14 3.78
CA ALA A 244 13.78 -8.47 4.41
C ALA A 244 13.74 -8.20 5.92
N ALA A 245 13.23 -7.05 6.36
CA ALA A 245 13.12 -6.70 7.76
C ALA A 245 12.26 -7.66 8.58
N VAL A 246 11.20 -8.21 7.98
CA VAL A 246 10.39 -9.27 8.61
C VAL A 246 11.15 -10.60 8.64
N SER A 247 11.85 -10.95 7.55
CA SER A 247 12.63 -12.19 7.46
C SER A 247 13.81 -12.22 8.44
N GLU A 248 14.47 -11.07 8.63
CA GLU A 248 15.58 -10.85 9.57
C GLU A 248 15.21 -11.05 11.04
N LEU A 249 13.92 -11.06 11.38
CA LEU A 249 13.48 -11.41 12.74
C LEU A 249 13.87 -12.84 13.12
N GLY A 250 14.06 -13.74 12.14
CA GLY A 250 14.36 -15.15 12.38
C GLY A 250 13.24 -15.88 13.13
N LEU A 251 12.02 -15.36 13.05
CA LEU A 251 10.83 -15.91 13.71
C LEU A 251 9.82 -16.41 12.67
N PRO A 252 9.07 -17.48 12.96
CA PRO A 252 7.86 -17.77 12.21
C PRO A 252 6.85 -16.63 12.40
N VAL A 253 6.01 -16.39 11.40
CA VAL A 253 5.02 -15.31 11.38
C VAL A 253 3.61 -15.89 11.52
N VAL A 254 2.80 -15.28 12.37
CA VAL A 254 1.34 -15.43 12.31
C VAL A 254 0.75 -14.14 11.75
N GLU A 255 0.14 -14.21 10.58
CA GLU A 255 -0.56 -13.09 9.94
C GLU A 255 -2.05 -13.18 10.26
N MET A 256 -2.64 -12.10 10.76
CA MET A 256 -4.07 -12.02 11.07
C MET A 256 -4.74 -10.91 10.26
N GLY A 257 -5.87 -11.24 9.62
CA GLY A 257 -6.51 -10.38 8.62
C GLY A 257 -5.75 -10.38 7.30
N GLY A 258 -5.21 -11.53 6.89
CA GLY A 258 -4.33 -11.63 5.74
C GLY A 258 -5.03 -11.55 4.38
N GLY A 259 -6.37 -11.49 4.31
CA GLY A 259 -7.12 -11.40 3.06
C GLY A 259 -6.83 -12.56 2.12
N VAL A 260 -6.26 -12.26 0.94
CA VAL A 260 -5.80 -13.26 -0.04
C VAL A 260 -4.41 -13.82 0.25
N GLY A 261 -3.75 -13.41 1.33
CA GLY A 261 -2.46 -13.97 1.78
C GLY A 261 -1.24 -13.55 0.97
N TYR A 262 -1.27 -12.37 0.34
CA TYR A 262 -0.20 -11.88 -0.53
C TYR A 262 1.13 -11.65 0.21
N TRP A 263 1.10 -10.98 1.37
CA TRP A 263 2.29 -10.79 2.21
C TRP A 263 2.84 -12.13 2.71
N ALA A 264 1.98 -13.03 3.23
CA ALA A 264 2.36 -14.39 3.58
C ALA A 264 3.05 -15.14 2.43
N ALA A 265 2.51 -15.08 1.20
CA ALA A 265 3.10 -15.75 0.05
C ALA A 265 4.52 -15.23 -0.27
N LEU A 266 4.73 -13.91 -0.24
CA LEU A 266 6.04 -13.31 -0.48
C LEU A 266 7.07 -13.60 0.62
N LEU A 267 6.62 -13.72 1.87
CA LEU A 267 7.46 -14.10 3.02
C LEU A 267 7.81 -15.59 2.99
N ARG A 268 6.86 -16.48 2.66
CA ARG A 268 7.11 -17.92 2.49
C ARG A 268 8.15 -18.20 1.41
N ARG A 269 8.12 -17.47 0.29
CA ARG A 269 9.16 -17.55 -0.77
C ARG A 269 10.55 -17.13 -0.29
N ARG A 270 10.65 -16.39 0.83
CA ARG A 270 11.90 -16.02 1.50
C ARG A 270 12.29 -17.00 2.61
N GLY A 271 11.61 -18.13 2.71
CA GLY A 271 11.88 -19.15 3.73
C GLY A 271 11.27 -18.85 5.10
N VAL A 272 10.44 -17.81 5.23
CA VAL A 272 9.73 -17.52 6.49
C VAL A 272 8.55 -18.49 6.62
N ALA A 273 8.46 -19.22 7.71
CA ALA A 273 7.27 -20.00 8.04
C ALA A 273 6.12 -19.04 8.39
N VAL A 274 5.04 -19.03 7.61
CA VAL A 274 3.90 -18.14 7.83
C VAL A 274 2.60 -18.92 7.99
N GLU A 275 1.90 -18.69 9.11
CA GLU A 275 0.51 -19.09 9.31
C GLU A 275 -0.39 -17.88 9.09
N CYS A 276 -1.22 -17.91 8.07
CA CYS A 276 -2.06 -16.78 7.66
C CYS A 276 -3.53 -17.09 7.97
N PHE A 277 -4.18 -16.16 8.66
CA PHE A 277 -5.59 -16.25 9.05
C PHE A 277 -6.38 -15.04 8.58
N ASP A 278 -7.65 -15.26 8.25
CA ASP A 278 -8.63 -14.22 7.98
C ASP A 278 -9.99 -14.63 8.57
N SER A 279 -10.85 -13.68 8.95
CA SER A 279 -12.19 -14.00 9.48
C SER A 279 -13.13 -14.48 8.38
N ALA A 280 -12.89 -14.05 7.14
CA ALA A 280 -13.62 -14.41 5.94
C ALA A 280 -12.63 -14.67 4.79
N PRO A 281 -11.87 -15.78 4.82
CA PRO A 281 -10.95 -16.12 3.74
C PRO A 281 -11.72 -16.46 2.46
N THR A 282 -11.15 -16.12 1.30
CA THR A 282 -11.82 -16.23 -0.01
C THR A 282 -12.06 -17.68 -0.45
N GLU A 283 -11.25 -18.65 0.01
CA GLU A 283 -11.37 -20.08 -0.32
C GLU A 283 -12.38 -20.86 0.54
N ALA A 284 -13.03 -20.27 1.54
CA ALA A 284 -13.90 -21.00 2.47
C ALA A 284 -15.26 -21.45 1.89
N GLY A 285 -15.38 -21.62 0.57
CA GLY A 285 -16.53 -22.27 -0.09
C GLY A 285 -17.86 -21.55 0.07
N GLY A 286 -17.86 -20.30 0.52
CA GLY A 286 -19.07 -19.49 0.58
C GLY A 286 -19.38 -18.93 -0.79
N LYS A 287 -20.39 -19.47 -1.47
CA LYS A 287 -21.09 -18.67 -2.48
C LYS A 287 -21.53 -17.39 -1.78
N GLY A 288 -21.15 -16.23 -2.30
CA GLY A 288 -21.79 -14.98 -1.90
C GLY A 288 -23.29 -15.11 -2.18
N GLY A 289 -24.05 -15.51 -1.17
CA GLY A 289 -25.49 -15.71 -1.30
C GLY A 289 -26.13 -14.37 -1.62
N LYS A 290 -27.03 -14.34 -2.61
CA LYS A 290 -28.02 -13.27 -2.72
C LYS A 290 -28.86 -13.27 -1.42
N GLY A 291 -28.42 -12.52 -0.42
CA GLY A 291 -29.06 -12.45 0.90
C GLY A 291 -28.15 -12.48 2.14
N GLY A 292 -26.95 -11.87 2.14
CA GLY A 292 -26.26 -11.45 3.38
C GLY A 292 -24.99 -12.24 3.79
N GLU A 293 -23.92 -11.47 4.05
CA GLU A 293 -22.79 -11.73 4.98
C GLU A 293 -21.77 -12.87 4.79
N SER A 294 -21.75 -13.66 3.71
CA SER A 294 -20.77 -14.75 3.56
C SER A 294 -19.74 -14.58 2.41
N GLY A 295 -18.85 -13.58 2.51
CA GLY A 295 -17.70 -13.41 1.61
C GLY A 295 -16.68 -12.39 2.12
N ASN A 296 -15.44 -12.42 1.63
CA ASN A 296 -14.45 -11.39 1.97
C ASN A 296 -14.87 -10.06 1.35
N THR A 297 -15.24 -9.05 2.14
CA THR A 297 -15.71 -7.77 1.60
C THR A 297 -14.62 -6.92 0.94
N PHE A 298 -13.35 -7.23 1.21
CA PHE A 298 -12.19 -6.48 0.70
C PHE A 298 -11.55 -7.11 -0.53
N HIS A 299 -11.68 -8.43 -0.68
CA HIS A 299 -11.08 -9.20 -1.78
C HIS A 299 -12.12 -9.95 -2.62
N GLY A 300 -13.39 -9.91 -2.24
CA GLY A 300 -14.48 -10.61 -2.90
C GLY A 300 -14.25 -12.11 -2.97
N GLU A 301 -14.27 -12.64 -4.18
CA GLU A 301 -14.03 -14.06 -4.50
C GLU A 301 -12.63 -14.29 -5.07
N CYS A 302 -11.72 -13.30 -4.96
CA CYS A 302 -10.36 -13.43 -5.48
C CYS A 302 -9.66 -14.64 -4.88
N PRO A 303 -9.05 -15.52 -5.69
CA PRO A 303 -8.36 -16.67 -5.17
C PRO A 303 -7.15 -16.24 -4.34
N PRO A 304 -6.79 -16.98 -3.29
CA PRO A 304 -5.68 -16.62 -2.44
C PRO A 304 -4.34 -16.98 -3.09
N TRP A 305 -3.31 -16.24 -2.69
CA TRP A 305 -1.92 -16.40 -3.10
C TRP A 305 -1.18 -17.54 -2.38
N GLY A 306 -1.86 -18.18 -1.43
CA GLY A 306 -1.40 -19.34 -0.69
C GLY A 306 -2.37 -19.69 0.44
N PRO A 307 -2.03 -20.65 1.31
CA PRO A 307 -2.95 -21.07 2.37
C PRO A 307 -3.31 -19.91 3.31
N VAL A 308 -4.61 -19.60 3.39
CA VAL A 308 -5.24 -18.69 4.35
C VAL A 308 -6.36 -19.44 5.07
N GLN A 309 -6.25 -19.57 6.38
CA GLN A 309 -7.20 -20.31 7.20
C GLN A 309 -8.25 -19.37 7.80
N ARG A 310 -9.46 -19.88 8.03
CA ARG A 310 -10.45 -19.11 8.80
C ARG A 310 -9.98 -19.01 10.25
N GLY A 311 -9.94 -17.81 10.79
CA GLY A 311 -9.49 -17.57 12.15
C GLY A 311 -9.91 -16.21 12.70
N SER A 312 -9.78 -16.07 14.01
CA SER A 312 -9.99 -14.80 14.71
C SER A 312 -8.83 -14.53 15.67
N SER A 313 -8.84 -13.32 16.24
CA SER A 313 -7.89 -12.87 17.27
C SER A 313 -7.71 -13.88 18.41
N ALA A 314 -8.75 -14.63 18.77
CA ALA A 314 -8.73 -15.64 19.83
C ALA A 314 -7.66 -16.72 19.65
N LEU A 315 -7.29 -17.08 18.40
CA LEU A 315 -6.25 -18.08 18.13
C LEU A 315 -4.89 -17.65 18.69
N LEU A 316 -4.63 -16.35 18.76
CA LEU A 316 -3.34 -15.78 19.16
C LEU A 316 -3.01 -16.01 20.65
N ALA A 317 -4.01 -16.39 21.46
CA ALA A 317 -3.81 -16.80 22.86
C ALA A 317 -3.14 -18.18 22.99
N SER A 318 -3.12 -18.98 21.91
CA SER A 318 -2.48 -20.29 21.93
C SER A 318 -0.96 -20.16 22.12
N ARG A 319 -0.40 -20.92 23.06
CA ARG A 319 1.04 -20.92 23.38
C ARG A 319 1.93 -21.28 22.17
N ARG A 320 1.39 -21.91 21.13
CA ARG A 320 2.11 -22.18 19.88
C ARG A 320 2.64 -20.91 19.22
N PHE A 321 1.95 -19.78 19.40
CA PHE A 321 2.32 -18.49 18.84
C PHE A 321 3.27 -17.66 19.72
N ARG A 322 3.67 -18.17 20.90
CA ARG A 322 4.55 -17.45 21.83
C ARG A 322 5.90 -17.09 21.22
N ARG A 323 6.38 -17.89 20.26
CA ARG A 323 7.65 -17.67 19.53
C ARG A 323 7.43 -17.21 18.08
N HIS A 324 6.26 -16.67 17.77
CA HIS A 324 5.99 -16.08 16.46
C HIS A 324 6.13 -14.55 16.52
N ALA A 325 6.28 -13.93 15.36
CA ALA A 325 5.93 -12.52 15.17
C ALA A 325 4.49 -12.42 14.68
N LEU A 326 3.68 -11.52 15.25
CA LEU A 326 2.35 -11.20 14.75
C LEU A 326 2.47 -10.16 13.63
N LEU A 327 2.02 -10.48 12.43
CA LEU A 327 1.88 -9.54 11.32
C LEU A 327 0.43 -9.05 11.22
N LEU A 328 0.24 -7.73 11.29
CA LEU A 328 -1.01 -7.03 11.02
C LEU A 328 -0.78 -6.08 9.84
N CYS A 329 -1.20 -6.50 8.64
CA CYS A 329 -1.09 -5.69 7.43
C CYS A 329 -2.42 -5.04 7.07
N TYR A 330 -2.42 -3.71 7.01
CA TYR A 330 -3.60 -2.89 6.73
C TYR A 330 -4.83 -3.32 7.55
N PRO A 331 -4.75 -3.36 8.89
CA PRO A 331 -5.88 -3.78 9.71
C PRO A 331 -7.12 -2.93 9.40
N PRO A 332 -8.34 -3.50 9.37
CA PRO A 332 -9.52 -2.79 8.91
C PRO A 332 -9.78 -1.50 9.70
N PRO A 333 -10.07 -0.37 9.03
CA PRO A 333 -10.26 0.91 9.71
C PRO A 333 -11.40 0.85 10.72
N ARG A 334 -11.12 1.33 11.93
CA ARG A 334 -12.05 1.47 13.05
C ARG A 334 -12.64 0.15 13.57
N ALA A 335 -12.15 -1.00 13.09
CA ALA A 335 -12.54 -2.29 13.60
C ALA A 335 -11.74 -2.65 14.87
N PRO A 336 -12.30 -3.47 15.78
CA PRO A 336 -11.61 -3.91 16.99
C PRO A 336 -10.53 -4.96 16.70
N MET A 337 -10.52 -5.58 15.51
CA MET A 337 -9.66 -6.70 15.13
C MET A 337 -8.20 -6.53 15.58
N ALA A 338 -7.55 -5.41 15.24
CA ALA A 338 -6.14 -5.21 15.57
C ALA A 338 -5.89 -5.09 17.07
N ALA A 339 -6.79 -4.41 17.81
CA ALA A 339 -6.70 -4.29 19.26
C ALA A 339 -6.91 -5.64 19.96
N GLU A 340 -7.90 -6.41 19.50
CA GLU A 340 -8.14 -7.77 20.01
C GLU A 340 -6.96 -8.71 19.72
N CYS A 341 -6.35 -8.61 18.54
CA CYS A 341 -5.16 -9.38 18.21
C CYS A 341 -4.01 -9.06 19.16
N LEU A 342 -3.77 -7.78 19.42
CA LEU A 342 -2.72 -7.33 20.33
C LEU A 342 -2.95 -7.81 21.77
N ALA A 343 -4.20 -7.80 22.22
CA ALA A 343 -4.60 -8.25 23.55
C ALA A 343 -4.46 -9.78 23.70
N ALA A 344 -4.86 -10.54 22.68
CA ALA A 344 -4.82 -12.01 22.71
C ALA A 344 -3.42 -12.58 22.47
N PHE A 345 -2.59 -11.89 21.68
CA PHE A 345 -1.30 -12.41 21.27
C PHE A 345 -0.37 -12.66 22.46
N CYS A 346 0.11 -13.89 22.58
CA CYS A 346 0.99 -14.31 23.68
C CYS A 346 2.49 -14.15 23.38
N GLY A 347 2.85 -13.80 22.13
CA GLY A 347 4.23 -13.50 21.73
C GLY A 347 4.67 -12.08 22.12
N ASP A 348 5.89 -11.74 21.75
CA ASP A 348 6.54 -10.48 22.13
C ASP A 348 6.92 -9.57 20.94
N THR A 349 6.61 -9.99 19.71
CA THR A 349 7.00 -9.29 18.49
C THR A 349 5.80 -9.00 17.62
N VAL A 350 5.55 -7.72 17.32
CA VAL A 350 4.47 -7.31 16.42
C VAL A 350 5.06 -6.55 15.25
N VAL A 351 4.67 -6.94 14.04
CA VAL A 351 4.89 -6.22 12.80
C VAL A 351 3.57 -5.61 12.39
N HIS A 352 3.50 -4.28 12.35
CA HIS A 352 2.33 -3.55 11.88
C HIS A 352 2.67 -2.84 10.58
N VAL A 353 1.85 -3.03 9.56
CA VAL A 353 1.92 -2.32 8.29
C VAL A 353 0.65 -1.49 8.15
N GLY A 354 0.77 -0.16 8.23
CA GLY A 354 -0.40 0.72 8.20
C GLY A 354 -0.08 2.19 8.45
N GLU A 355 -1.13 3.02 8.48
CA GLU A 355 -1.09 4.44 8.76
C GLU A 355 -1.35 4.75 10.26
N TRP A 356 -0.58 5.66 10.85
CA TRP A 356 -0.81 6.19 12.20
C TRP A 356 -1.74 7.40 12.21
N LEU A 357 -2.71 7.45 13.12
CA LEU A 357 -3.86 8.36 13.04
C LEU A 357 -4.49 8.30 11.64
N GLY A 358 -4.59 7.06 11.15
CA GLY A 358 -4.68 6.66 9.75
C GLY A 358 -6.01 6.05 9.33
N ASP A 359 -6.06 5.48 8.12
CA ASP A 359 -7.22 4.67 7.67
C ASP A 359 -6.98 3.16 7.89
N THR A 360 -6.15 2.82 8.87
CA THR A 360 -5.84 1.44 9.27
C THR A 360 -5.93 1.30 10.78
N GLY A 361 -6.52 0.21 11.25
CA GLY A 361 -6.68 -0.07 12.68
C GLY A 361 -7.62 0.93 13.36
N SER A 362 -7.47 1.08 14.68
CA SER A 362 -8.33 1.94 15.50
C SER A 362 -7.51 2.73 16.52
N ALA A 363 -8.07 3.81 17.06
CA ALA A 363 -7.42 4.58 18.13
C ALA A 363 -7.09 3.71 19.34
N ALA A 364 -7.96 2.73 19.67
CA ALA A 364 -7.70 1.76 20.74
C ALA A 364 -6.50 0.86 20.45
N PHE A 365 -6.32 0.43 19.19
CA PHE A 365 -5.14 -0.34 18.78
C PHE A 365 -3.85 0.49 18.86
N GLU A 366 -3.87 1.72 18.33
CA GLU A 366 -2.70 2.62 18.38
C GLU A 366 -2.30 2.95 19.83
N ALA A 367 -3.29 3.21 20.71
CA ALA A 367 -3.05 3.43 22.14
C ALA A 367 -2.45 2.19 22.82
N ALA A 368 -3.01 1.00 22.56
CA ALA A 368 -2.51 -0.24 23.14
C ALA A 368 -1.07 -0.58 22.69
N LEU A 369 -0.71 -0.31 21.42
CA LEU A 369 0.68 -0.39 20.97
C LEU A 369 1.57 0.60 21.71
N ALA A 370 1.15 1.87 21.81
CA ALA A 370 1.94 2.91 22.45
C ALA A 370 2.17 2.69 23.95
N GLU A 371 1.24 2.05 24.64
CA GLU A 371 1.32 1.77 26.08
C GLU A 371 2.08 0.48 26.40
N GLY A 372 1.80 -0.60 25.67
CA GLY A 372 2.31 -1.94 25.99
C GLY A 372 3.59 -2.34 25.27
N TRP A 373 3.98 -1.57 24.25
CA TRP A 373 5.02 -2.00 23.30
C TRP A 373 6.05 -0.90 23.05
N GLU A 374 7.24 -1.33 22.66
CA GLU A 374 8.38 -0.48 22.29
C GLU A 374 8.62 -0.60 20.79
N LEU A 375 8.64 0.53 20.08
CA LEU A 375 8.98 0.58 18.67
C LEU A 375 10.48 0.33 18.49
N THR A 376 10.84 -0.78 17.86
CA THR A 376 12.25 -1.13 17.61
C THR A 376 12.70 -0.79 16.19
N ARG A 377 11.80 -0.81 15.21
CA ARG A 377 12.12 -0.46 13.81
C ARG A 377 10.94 0.18 13.12
N ARG A 378 11.19 1.16 12.25
CA ARG A 378 10.20 1.77 11.37
C ARG A 378 10.81 1.94 9.97
N LEU A 379 10.11 1.46 8.95
CA LEU A 379 10.55 1.51 7.56
C LEU A 379 9.48 2.15 6.69
N PRO A 380 9.85 3.12 5.83
CA PRO A 380 8.92 3.67 4.85
C PRO A 380 8.52 2.60 3.83
N LEU A 381 7.27 2.64 3.39
CA LEU A 381 6.75 1.76 2.34
C LEU A 381 6.45 2.54 1.05
N PRO A 382 6.48 1.86 -0.11
CA PRO A 382 5.86 2.40 -1.30
C PRO A 382 4.37 2.63 -1.05
N CYS A 383 3.97 3.89 -0.93
CA CYS A 383 2.57 4.28 -0.71
C CYS A 383 1.90 4.74 -2.02
N TRP A 384 0.59 4.54 -2.11
CA TRP A 384 -0.26 5.16 -3.13
C TRP A 384 -0.37 6.67 -2.91
N GLY A 385 -0.88 7.41 -3.90
CA GLY A 385 -0.94 8.88 -3.84
C GLY A 385 -1.71 9.43 -2.63
N ASP A 386 -2.65 8.65 -2.07
CA ASP A 386 -3.53 9.01 -0.97
C ASP A 386 -3.25 8.30 0.38
N THR A 387 -2.25 7.43 0.47
CA THR A 387 -1.99 6.62 1.68
C THR A 387 -0.61 6.86 2.29
N ALA A 388 -0.43 6.74 3.60
CA ALA A 388 0.85 7.02 4.27
C ALA A 388 1.33 5.86 5.14
N GLU A 389 1.26 4.63 4.62
CA GLU A 389 1.65 3.45 5.38
C GLU A 389 3.16 3.40 5.63
N ASP A 390 3.51 2.83 6.77
CA ASP A 390 4.86 2.37 7.05
C ASP A 390 4.81 0.96 7.67
N LEU A 391 5.96 0.29 7.65
CA LEU A 391 6.16 -0.93 8.42
C LEU A 391 6.79 -0.54 9.75
N THR A 392 6.18 -0.98 10.85
CA THR A 392 6.69 -0.80 12.21
C THR A 392 6.86 -2.16 12.89
N ILE A 393 7.99 -2.35 13.58
CA ILE A 393 8.28 -3.54 14.38
C ILE A 393 8.32 -3.12 15.85
N TRP A 394 7.63 -3.89 16.67
CA TRP A 394 7.40 -3.60 18.08
C TRP A 394 7.81 -4.79 18.93
N ARG A 395 8.37 -4.50 20.11
CA ARG A 395 8.63 -5.49 21.15
C ARG A 395 7.77 -5.23 22.38
N ARG A 396 7.23 -6.28 22.97
CA ARG A 396 6.42 -6.15 24.19
C ARG A 396 7.32 -5.66 25.33
N ARG A 397 6.86 -4.67 26.09
CA ARG A 397 7.57 -4.23 27.29
C ARG A 397 7.57 -5.36 28.33
N GLY A 398 8.72 -5.65 28.92
CA GLY A 398 8.86 -6.66 29.97
C GLY A 398 7.91 -6.37 31.14
N GLY A 399 7.18 -7.39 31.59
CA GLY A 399 6.00 -7.30 32.45
C GLY A 399 6.12 -6.37 33.66
N GLY A 400 5.54 -5.18 33.52
CA GLY A 400 4.87 -4.47 34.59
C GLY A 400 3.43 -4.25 34.15
N VAL A 401 2.47 -4.51 35.04
CA VAL A 401 1.14 -3.91 34.95
C VAL A 401 1.36 -2.43 34.64
N PRO A 402 0.65 -1.81 33.67
CA PRO A 402 0.70 -0.37 33.49
C PRO A 402 0.53 0.24 34.87
N ARG A 403 1.55 0.90 35.42
CA ARG A 403 1.40 1.64 36.67
C ARG A 403 0.34 2.68 36.34
N GLY A 404 -0.90 2.41 36.76
CA GLY A 404 -1.98 3.37 36.66
C GLY A 404 -1.44 4.67 37.24
N GLY A 405 -1.28 5.69 36.37
CA GLY A 405 -0.71 6.98 36.76
C GLY A 405 0.31 7.62 35.82
N GLY A 406 0.72 6.99 34.71
CA GLY A 406 1.60 7.66 33.74
C GLY A 406 1.41 7.14 32.33
N ALA A 407 0.37 7.63 31.62
CA ALA A 407 0.27 7.45 30.18
C ALA A 407 1.58 7.90 29.54
N ALA A 408 2.08 7.16 28.53
CA ALA A 408 3.18 7.67 27.72
C ALA A 408 2.75 9.06 27.20
N ALA A 409 3.43 10.11 27.64
CA ALA A 409 3.08 11.47 27.22
C ALA A 409 3.40 11.66 25.73
N ASP A 410 4.41 10.93 25.25
CA ASP A 410 4.97 11.05 23.92
C ASP A 410 4.45 9.96 22.98
N HIS A 411 4.01 10.36 21.79
CA HIS A 411 3.61 9.47 20.72
C HIS A 411 4.85 8.72 20.18
N PRO A 412 4.80 7.37 20.07
CA PRO A 412 5.99 6.57 19.72
C PRO A 412 6.46 6.79 18.27
N VAL A 413 5.51 7.01 17.35
CA VAL A 413 5.78 7.19 15.91
C VAL A 413 5.79 8.65 15.44
N LEU A 414 4.81 9.45 15.85
CA LEU A 414 4.63 10.82 15.36
C LEU A 414 5.55 11.79 16.06
N ARG A 415 6.40 12.44 15.27
CA ARG A 415 7.38 13.42 15.72
C ARG A 415 7.41 14.60 14.75
N CYS A 416 7.80 15.77 15.24
CA CYS A 416 8.05 16.93 14.41
C CYS A 416 9.23 16.65 13.46
N ASP A 417 9.02 16.82 12.17
CA ASP A 417 10.04 16.58 11.14
C ASP A 417 11.24 17.51 11.22
N SER A 418 11.11 18.66 11.92
CA SER A 418 12.21 19.64 12.02
C SER A 418 12.95 19.63 13.35
N CYS A 419 12.29 19.36 14.47
CA CYS A 419 12.90 19.42 15.79
C CYS A 419 12.80 18.12 16.60
N GLY A 420 12.17 17.08 16.06
CA GLY A 420 12.06 15.77 16.73
C GLY A 420 11.10 15.70 17.91
N LYS A 421 10.48 16.83 18.30
CA LYS A 421 9.46 16.88 19.35
C LYS A 421 8.39 15.82 19.10
N ALA A 422 8.15 14.95 20.07
CA ALA A 422 7.12 13.93 19.99
C ALA A 422 5.70 14.54 19.97
N GLY A 423 4.78 13.83 19.33
CA GLY A 423 3.35 14.08 19.46
C GLY A 423 2.86 13.73 20.85
N SER A 424 1.63 14.12 21.18
CA SER A 424 0.98 13.71 22.41
C SER A 424 0.04 12.55 22.15
N LEU A 425 -0.01 11.57 23.05
CA LEU A 425 -1.04 10.54 23.09
C LEU A 425 -2.30 10.98 23.85
N GLN A 426 -2.28 12.17 24.46
CA GLN A 426 -3.44 12.67 25.18
C GLN A 426 -4.56 13.11 24.23
N PRO A 427 -5.82 12.79 24.56
CA PRO A 427 -6.97 13.35 23.86
C PRO A 427 -6.90 14.87 23.89
N ALA A 428 -7.04 15.51 22.72
CA ALA A 428 -7.07 16.96 22.65
C ALA A 428 -8.39 17.48 23.24
N THR A 429 -8.41 17.77 24.54
CA THR A 429 -9.49 18.56 25.17
C THR A 429 -9.61 19.95 24.53
N VAL A 430 -8.56 20.41 23.84
CA VAL A 430 -8.56 21.61 23.00
C VAL A 430 -7.69 21.33 21.77
N ARG A 431 -8.31 21.25 20.57
CA ARG A 431 -7.66 20.94 19.28
C ARG A 431 -6.59 21.95 18.83
N ASP A 432 -6.48 23.08 19.52
CA ASP A 432 -5.60 24.21 19.19
C ASP A 432 -4.58 24.57 20.29
N LYS A 433 -4.26 23.67 21.23
CA LYS A 433 -3.18 23.94 22.21
C LYS A 433 -1.85 24.22 21.50
N PRO A 434 -1.11 25.27 21.89
CA PRO A 434 0.22 25.55 21.36
C PRO A 434 1.14 24.34 21.51
N GLY A 435 1.87 24.00 20.44
CA GLY A 435 2.88 22.95 20.46
C GLY A 435 2.38 21.53 20.24
N LEU A 436 1.09 21.31 19.93
CA LEU A 436 0.59 20.07 19.36
C LEU A 436 1.16 19.86 17.96
N LEU A 437 1.43 18.59 17.60
CA LEU A 437 1.80 18.27 16.22
C LEU A 437 0.60 18.47 15.30
N ARG A 438 0.87 19.04 14.13
CA ARG A 438 -0.07 19.10 13.03
C ARG A 438 0.52 18.44 11.80
N ARG A 439 -0.31 17.73 11.06
CA ARG A 439 0.09 16.95 9.89
C ARG A 439 -0.55 17.50 8.63
N CYS A 440 0.24 17.56 7.55
CA CYS A 440 -0.24 18.00 6.25
C CYS A 440 -1.35 17.08 5.76
N ARG A 441 -2.48 17.66 5.33
CA ARG A 441 -3.64 16.91 4.82
C ARG A 441 -3.41 16.32 3.43
N TYR A 442 -2.52 16.91 2.64
CA TYR A 442 -2.25 16.45 1.28
C TYR A 442 -1.34 15.22 1.26
N CYS A 443 -0.15 15.28 1.89
CA CYS A 443 0.77 14.14 1.90
C CYS A 443 0.58 13.17 3.07
N ARG A 444 -0.14 13.55 4.13
CA ARG A 444 -0.34 12.72 5.34
C ARG A 444 0.94 12.24 6.05
N LEU A 445 2.11 12.75 5.69
CA LEU A 445 3.40 12.40 6.29
C LEU A 445 3.99 13.57 7.10
N ALA A 446 4.09 14.74 6.48
CA ALA A 446 4.76 15.89 7.07
C ALA A 446 4.07 16.39 8.34
N CYS A 447 4.77 16.34 9.47
CA CYS A 447 4.31 16.69 10.79
C CYS A 447 5.17 17.80 11.42
N TYR A 448 4.55 18.87 11.91
CA TYR A 448 5.26 19.98 12.54
C TYR A 448 4.60 20.42 13.85
N CYS A 449 5.37 20.91 14.81
CA CYS A 449 4.86 21.44 16.08
C CYS A 449 4.58 22.95 16.06
N SER A 450 5.04 23.67 15.03
CA SER A 450 4.91 25.12 14.91
C SER A 450 5.12 25.58 13.47
N ALA A 451 4.70 26.82 13.16
CA ALA A 451 4.96 27.46 11.87
C ALA A 451 6.47 27.63 11.59
N ALA A 452 7.30 27.83 12.61
CA ALA A 452 8.75 27.90 12.46
C ALA A 452 9.34 26.55 12.05
N CYS A 453 8.87 25.44 12.63
CA CYS A 453 9.25 24.10 12.18
C CYS A 453 8.74 23.82 10.76
N ALA A 454 7.49 24.14 10.44
CA ALA A 454 6.96 23.98 9.10
C ALA A 454 7.81 24.70 8.04
N ARG A 455 8.24 25.95 8.31
CA ARG A 455 9.16 26.69 7.42
C ARG A 455 10.53 26.02 7.29
N ARG A 456 11.10 25.50 8.39
CA ARG A 456 12.39 24.78 8.35
C ARG A 456 12.32 23.48 7.55
N GLY A 457 11.19 22.77 7.63
CA GLY A 457 10.97 21.52 6.89
C GLY A 457 10.37 21.68 5.49
N ASP A 458 10.13 22.91 5.03
CA ASP A 458 9.36 23.18 3.81
C ASP A 458 9.97 22.56 2.55
N ALA A 459 11.31 22.56 2.43
CA ALA A 459 11.98 21.95 1.29
C ALA A 459 11.67 20.45 1.19
N GLU A 460 11.74 19.72 2.31
CA GLU A 460 11.48 18.29 2.34
C GLU A 460 9.98 17.96 2.22
N HIS A 461 9.14 18.83 2.78
CA HIS A 461 7.69 18.77 2.58
C HIS A 461 7.31 18.87 1.10
N LYS A 462 7.93 19.79 0.36
CA LYS A 462 7.70 19.97 -1.08
C LYS A 462 8.17 18.78 -1.89
N LYS A 463 9.32 18.17 -1.54
CA LYS A 463 9.76 16.91 -2.17
C LYS A 463 8.77 15.78 -1.90
N CYS A 464 8.25 15.68 -0.67
CA CYS A 464 7.21 14.71 -0.31
C CYS A 464 5.94 14.92 -1.14
N HIS A 465 5.51 16.16 -1.36
CA HIS A 465 4.42 16.44 -2.30
C HIS A 465 4.71 15.93 -3.71
N ALA A 466 5.89 16.23 -4.26
CA ALA A 466 6.26 15.80 -5.61
C ALA A 466 6.28 14.26 -5.74
N VAL A 467 6.94 13.57 -4.80
CA VAL A 467 7.01 12.09 -4.78
C VAL A 467 5.64 11.45 -4.61
N ARG A 468 4.68 12.14 -3.98
CA ARG A 468 3.32 11.64 -3.79
C ARG A 468 2.31 12.18 -4.81
N MET A 469 2.82 12.75 -5.90
CA MET A 469 2.01 13.25 -7.01
C MET A 469 1.02 14.35 -6.61
N ILE A 470 1.44 15.23 -5.71
CA ILE A 470 0.66 16.36 -5.22
C ILE A 470 1.21 17.63 -5.88
N GLY A 471 0.37 18.25 -6.71
CA GLY A 471 0.68 19.46 -7.47
C GLY A 471 0.84 20.69 -6.61
N ALA A 472 2.04 20.90 -6.05
CA ALA A 472 2.49 22.10 -5.33
C ALA A 472 1.33 22.92 -4.74
N PRO A 473 0.66 22.41 -3.69
CA PRO A 473 -0.47 23.11 -3.10
C PRO A 473 0.00 24.49 -2.60
N PRO A 474 -0.91 25.46 -2.42
CA PRO A 474 -0.56 26.78 -1.88
C PRO A 474 0.36 26.64 -0.66
N PRO A 475 1.31 27.59 -0.45
CA PRO A 475 2.25 27.52 0.67
C PRO A 475 1.50 27.14 1.94
N ALA A 476 1.87 25.99 2.51
CA ALA A 476 1.07 25.41 3.57
C ALA A 476 1.14 26.33 4.80
N ASP A 477 0.08 27.09 5.04
CA ASP A 477 -0.04 27.88 6.25
C ASP A 477 -0.23 26.90 7.40
N PHE A 478 0.74 26.82 8.31
CA PHE A 478 0.65 25.96 9.48
C PHE A 478 -0.59 26.28 10.35
N GLY A 479 -1.03 27.54 10.32
CA GLY A 479 -2.29 27.98 10.92
C GLY A 479 -3.51 27.67 10.07
N GLY A 480 -3.35 27.37 8.79
CA GLY A 480 -4.43 27.21 7.82
C GLY A 480 -5.10 25.83 7.83
N PRO A 481 -6.10 25.64 6.97
CA PRO A 481 -6.80 24.37 6.80
C PRO A 481 -5.93 23.27 6.18
N GLU A 482 -4.73 23.55 5.68
CA GLU A 482 -3.83 22.58 5.04
C GLU A 482 -3.26 21.56 6.02
N TYR A 483 -3.28 21.89 7.31
CA TYR A 483 -2.86 21.02 8.40
C TYR A 483 -4.05 20.58 9.26
N HIS A 484 -3.94 19.40 9.86
CA HIS A 484 -4.85 18.94 10.91
C HIS A 484 -4.06 18.55 12.15
N THR A 485 -4.65 18.76 13.32
CA THR A 485 -4.03 18.40 14.61
C THR A 485 -3.93 16.88 14.76
N CYS A 486 -2.75 16.40 15.13
CA CYS A 486 -2.50 15.01 15.51
C CYS A 486 -2.83 14.86 17.00
N CYS A 487 -3.97 14.28 17.32
CA CYS A 487 -4.35 13.87 18.67
C CYS A 487 -5.04 12.50 18.58
N VAL A 488 -4.74 11.63 19.55
CA VAL A 488 -5.40 10.32 19.71
C VAL A 488 -6.82 10.52 20.24
#